data_AF-A0A8J7SCL8-F1
#
_entry.id   AF-A0A8J7SCL8-F1
#
_cell.length_a   1.000
_cell.length_b   1.000
_cell.length_c   1.000
_cell.angle_alpha   90.00
_cell.angle_beta   90.00
_cell.angle_gamma   90.00
#
_symmetry.space_group_name_H-M   'P 1'
#
loop_
_entity.id
_entity.type
_entity.pdbx_description
1 polymer ?
#
loop_
_entity_poly.entity_id
_entity_poly.type
_entity_poly.pdbx_seq_one_letter_code
_entity_poly.pdbx_strand_id
1 'polypeptide(L)'
;MTYSGWIDPKGGYLNTARRLTASALSSTGEARVGYALGAADAARRSLAFGPANAYAWVTLAWAEYAAGNKAGAWDALEMSWRWAPESGNLSFMRLLLSLNWWPEADAGERVRIVEEARMARVTHRAAFIDEMQRNPRLWTVWRLIYEIDYPKEQEK
;
A
#
# COMPACT_ATOMS: atom_id res chain seq x y z
N MET A 1 38.40 7.32 -8.41
CA MET A 1 37.13 8.00 -8.13
C MET A 1 36.10 6.95 -7.78
N THR A 2 35.74 6.83 -6.51
CA THR A 2 34.76 5.88 -5.99
C THR A 2 33.39 6.55 -5.90
N TYR A 3 32.44 6.16 -6.75
CA TYR A 3 31.07 6.66 -6.71
C TYR A 3 30.26 5.77 -5.76
N SER A 4 30.23 6.14 -4.48
CA SER A 4 29.36 5.54 -3.47
C SER A 4 28.01 6.26 -3.49
N GLY A 5 27.12 5.79 -4.37
CA GLY A 5 25.73 6.25 -4.43
C GLY A 5 24.89 5.51 -3.41
N TRP A 6 24.91 5.98 -2.15
CA TRP A 6 23.95 5.55 -1.15
C TRP A 6 22.53 5.86 -1.63
N ILE A 7 21.76 4.81 -1.92
CA ILE A 7 20.33 4.89 -2.18
C ILE A 7 19.67 5.31 -0.85
N ASP A 8 19.10 6.51 -0.82
CA ASP A 8 18.19 6.94 0.25
C ASP A 8 16.98 5.99 0.29
N PRO A 9 16.81 5.16 1.35
CA PRO A 9 15.76 4.15 1.41
C PRO A 9 14.36 4.74 1.55
N LYS A 10 14.20 6.02 1.88
CA LYS A 10 12.89 6.63 2.16
C LYS A 10 12.31 7.34 0.94
N GLY A 11 13.16 7.90 0.08
CA GLY A 11 12.74 8.62 -1.13
C GLY A 11 12.65 7.75 -2.40
N GLY A 12 13.41 6.64 -2.47
CA GLY A 12 13.54 5.83 -3.68
C GLY A 12 12.29 5.03 -4.05
N TYR A 13 11.62 4.44 -3.05
CA TYR A 13 10.43 3.61 -3.28
C TYR A 13 9.22 4.43 -3.71
N LEU A 14 8.99 5.60 -3.09
CA LEU A 14 7.88 6.49 -3.43
C LEU A 14 8.04 7.11 -4.82
N ASN A 15 9.27 7.48 -5.21
CA ASN A 15 9.54 8.00 -6.56
C ASN A 15 9.44 6.91 -7.64
N THR A 16 9.80 5.68 -7.33
CA THR A 16 9.64 4.54 -8.24
C THR A 16 8.17 4.16 -8.38
N ALA A 17 7.42 4.07 -7.29
CA ALA A 17 5.98 3.84 -7.31
C ALA A 17 5.25 4.96 -8.08
N ARG A 18 5.66 6.23 -7.92
CA ARG A 18 5.12 7.37 -8.65
C ARG A 18 5.46 7.36 -10.14
N ARG A 19 6.68 6.95 -10.53
CA ARG A 19 7.05 6.79 -11.95
C ARG A 19 6.33 5.62 -12.60
N LEU A 20 6.15 4.51 -11.88
CA LEU A 20 5.40 3.37 -12.38
C LEU A 20 3.92 3.71 -12.54
N THR A 21 3.32 4.46 -11.62
CA THR A 21 1.94 4.96 -11.77
C THR A 21 1.83 6.01 -12.88
N ALA A 22 2.77 6.95 -13.02
CA ALA A 22 2.77 7.95 -14.11
C ALA A 22 3.01 7.33 -15.50
N SER A 23 3.91 6.36 -15.61
CA SER A 23 4.17 5.61 -16.86
C SER A 23 3.04 4.65 -17.19
N ALA A 24 2.40 4.04 -16.18
CA ALA A 24 1.16 3.31 -16.38
C ALA A 24 0.11 4.29 -16.91
N LEU A 25 -0.03 5.48 -16.31
CA LEU A 25 -1.01 6.51 -16.70
C LEU A 25 -0.89 6.99 -18.17
N SER A 26 0.28 6.86 -18.81
CA SER A 26 0.49 7.22 -20.22
C SER A 26 0.32 6.07 -21.22
N SER A 27 0.15 4.83 -20.74
CA SER A 27 0.01 3.64 -21.60
C SER A 27 -1.47 3.25 -21.77
N THR A 28 -1.82 2.72 -22.95
CA THR A 28 -3.16 2.18 -23.23
C THR A 28 -3.53 1.13 -22.18
N GLY A 29 -4.82 0.92 -21.91
CA GLY A 29 -5.28 -0.02 -20.88
C GLY A 29 -4.62 -1.41 -21.00
N GLU A 30 -4.41 -1.87 -22.23
CA GLU A 30 -3.74 -3.13 -22.55
C GLU A 30 -2.25 -3.16 -22.15
N ALA A 31 -1.51 -2.09 -22.41
CA ALA A 31 -0.10 -2.00 -22.03
C ALA A 31 0.08 -1.98 -20.50
N ARG A 32 -0.83 -1.31 -19.77
CA ARG A 32 -0.84 -1.36 -18.29
C ARG A 32 -1.04 -2.77 -17.76
N VAL A 33 -2.01 -3.49 -18.33
CA VAL A 33 -2.29 -4.88 -17.95
C VAL A 33 -1.09 -5.77 -18.27
N GLY A 34 -0.45 -5.58 -19.43
CA GLY A 34 0.78 -6.30 -19.78
C GLY A 34 1.92 -6.10 -18.76
N TYR A 35 2.17 -4.85 -18.34
CA TYR A 35 3.15 -4.57 -17.30
C TYR A 35 2.77 -5.15 -15.94
N ALA A 36 1.48 -5.08 -15.59
CA ALA A 36 0.96 -5.65 -14.35
C ALA A 36 1.16 -7.17 -14.30
N LEU A 37 0.85 -7.88 -15.39
CA LEU A 37 1.08 -9.32 -15.50
C LEU A 37 2.57 -9.68 -15.39
N GLY A 38 3.45 -8.91 -16.05
CA GLY A 38 4.90 -9.08 -15.92
C GLY A 38 5.42 -8.86 -14.50
N ALA A 39 4.88 -7.84 -13.80
CA ALA A 39 5.22 -7.58 -12.39
C ALA A 39 4.73 -8.70 -11.46
N ALA A 40 3.53 -9.23 -11.70
CA ALA A 40 2.98 -10.34 -10.92
C ALA A 40 3.85 -11.60 -11.08
N ASP A 41 4.27 -11.90 -12.31
CA ASP A 41 5.16 -13.04 -12.58
C ASP A 41 6.53 -12.87 -11.89
N ALA A 42 7.15 -11.69 -11.98
CA ALA A 42 8.41 -11.41 -11.28
C ALA A 42 8.27 -11.53 -9.75
N ALA A 43 7.16 -11.05 -9.18
CA ALA A 43 6.87 -11.18 -7.76
C ALA A 43 6.68 -12.64 -7.34
N ARG A 44 5.95 -13.45 -8.12
CA ARG A 44 5.78 -14.89 -7.88
C ARG A 44 7.12 -15.63 -7.92
N ARG A 45 8.00 -15.31 -8.87
CA ARG A 45 9.36 -15.87 -8.91
C ARG A 45 10.15 -15.50 -7.66
N SER A 46 10.08 -14.25 -7.21
CA SER A 46 10.73 -13.84 -5.95
C SER A 46 10.22 -14.64 -4.75
N LEU A 47 8.91 -14.87 -4.68
CA LEU A 47 8.27 -15.65 -3.63
C LEU A 47 8.63 -17.14 -3.68
N ALA A 48 8.92 -17.69 -4.86
CA ALA A 48 9.43 -19.06 -4.98
C ALA A 48 10.81 -19.22 -4.32
N PHE A 49 11.64 -18.17 -4.32
CA PHE A 49 12.93 -18.17 -3.60
C PHE A 49 12.81 -17.78 -2.12
N GLY A 50 11.82 -16.94 -1.78
CA GLY A 50 11.65 -16.40 -0.44
C GLY A 50 10.17 -16.18 -0.10
N PRO A 51 9.44 -17.21 0.34
CA PRO A 51 8.01 -17.10 0.61
C PRO A 51 7.67 -16.19 1.79
N ALA A 52 8.65 -15.88 2.65
CA ALA A 52 8.51 -14.94 3.77
C ALA A 52 8.75 -13.47 3.40
N ASN A 53 9.03 -13.16 2.12
CA ASN A 53 9.34 -11.81 1.70
C ASN A 53 8.06 -10.94 1.59
N ALA A 54 7.76 -10.19 2.66
CA ALA A 54 6.60 -9.30 2.73
C ALA A 54 6.59 -8.20 1.65
N TYR A 55 7.76 -7.78 1.14
CA TYR A 55 7.86 -6.82 0.03
C TYR A 55 7.41 -7.47 -1.28
N ALA A 56 7.83 -8.71 -1.56
CA ALA A 56 7.39 -9.42 -2.75
C ALA A 56 5.87 -9.68 -2.73
N TRP A 57 5.30 -9.96 -1.56
CA TRP A 57 3.84 -10.07 -1.39
C TRP A 57 3.10 -8.76 -1.67
N VAL A 58 3.57 -7.61 -1.18
CA VAL A 58 2.90 -6.33 -1.49
C VAL A 58 3.04 -5.96 -2.97
N THR A 59 4.19 -6.28 -3.59
CA THR A 59 4.39 -6.08 -5.04
C THR A 59 3.44 -6.95 -5.85
N LEU A 60 3.26 -8.23 -5.46
CA LEU A 60 2.29 -9.11 -6.08
C LEU A 60 0.88 -8.54 -5.94
N ALA A 61 0.50 -8.06 -4.76
CA ALA A 61 -0.82 -7.48 -4.51
C ALA A 61 -1.14 -6.31 -5.45
N TRP A 62 -0.20 -5.36 -5.61
CA TRP A 62 -0.34 -4.25 -6.55
C TRP A 62 -0.41 -4.71 -8.01
N ALA A 63 0.39 -5.70 -8.38
CA ALA A 63 0.42 -6.23 -9.74
C ALA A 63 -0.89 -6.95 -10.10
N GLU A 64 -1.41 -7.79 -9.22
CA GLU A 64 -2.70 -8.46 -9.38
C GLU A 64 -3.85 -7.44 -9.49
N TYR A 65 -3.84 -6.41 -8.64
CA TYR A 65 -4.85 -5.35 -8.69
C TYR A 65 -4.83 -4.61 -10.02
N ALA A 66 -3.63 -4.23 -10.49
CA ALA A 66 -3.45 -3.55 -11.76
C ALA A 66 -3.80 -4.43 -12.97
N ALA A 67 -3.68 -5.75 -12.84
CA ALA A 67 -4.13 -6.72 -13.84
C ALA A 67 -5.64 -7.02 -13.77
N GLY A 68 -6.37 -6.41 -12.82
CA GLY A 68 -7.82 -6.60 -12.63
C GLY A 68 -8.18 -7.78 -11.73
N ASN A 69 -7.21 -8.51 -11.19
CA ASN A 69 -7.43 -9.62 -10.27
C ASN A 69 -7.53 -9.12 -8.81
N LYS A 70 -8.71 -8.59 -8.45
CA LYS A 70 -8.95 -8.06 -7.10
C LYS A 70 -8.83 -9.14 -6.01
N ALA A 71 -9.36 -10.34 -6.22
CA ALA A 71 -9.28 -11.40 -5.21
C ALA A 71 -7.82 -11.78 -4.92
N GLY A 72 -7.03 -12.06 -5.97
CA GLY A 72 -5.61 -12.37 -5.80
C GLY A 72 -4.80 -11.21 -5.22
N ALA A 73 -5.18 -9.96 -5.48
CA ALA A 73 -4.56 -8.80 -4.87
C ALA A 73 -4.78 -8.77 -3.35
N TRP A 74 -6.00 -9.07 -2.89
CA TRP A 74 -6.31 -9.13 -1.47
C TRP A 74 -5.57 -10.27 -0.77
N ASP A 75 -5.60 -11.48 -1.34
CA ASP A 75 -4.86 -12.63 -0.80
C ASP A 75 -3.37 -12.33 -0.63
N ALA A 76 -2.75 -11.70 -1.63
CA ALA A 76 -1.34 -11.30 -1.57
C ALA A 76 -1.08 -10.20 -0.51
N LEU A 77 -2.03 -9.29 -0.32
CA LEU A 77 -1.96 -8.26 0.71
C LEU A 77 -2.02 -8.86 2.12
N GLU A 78 -2.91 -9.83 2.34
CA GLU A 78 -2.99 -10.61 3.58
C GLU A 78 -1.69 -11.36 3.88
N MET A 79 -1.09 -11.96 2.86
CA MET A 79 0.21 -12.61 3.02
C MET A 79 1.31 -11.61 3.38
N SER A 80 1.28 -10.39 2.83
CA SER A 80 2.20 -9.33 3.25
C SER A 80 2.02 -9.00 4.73
N TRP A 81 0.79 -8.83 5.22
CA TRP A 81 0.51 -8.61 6.64
C TRP A 81 0.96 -9.77 7.51
N ARG A 82 0.72 -11.02 7.08
CA ARG A 82 1.14 -12.22 7.83
C ARG A 82 2.64 -12.25 8.08
N TRP A 83 3.44 -11.93 7.08
CA TRP A 83 4.90 -12.01 7.18
C TRP A 83 5.56 -10.79 7.82
N ALA A 84 4.91 -9.62 7.76
CA ALA A 84 5.39 -8.42 8.43
C ALA A 84 4.21 -7.57 8.91
N PRO A 85 3.59 -7.92 10.05
CA PRO A 85 2.34 -7.30 10.52
C PRO A 85 2.50 -5.84 10.92
N GLU A 86 3.69 -5.43 11.37
CA GLU A 86 3.97 -4.08 11.90
C GLU A 86 5.10 -3.39 11.11
N SER A 87 5.05 -3.49 9.78
CA SER A 87 6.08 -2.89 8.92
C SER A 87 5.76 -1.45 8.58
N GLY A 88 6.36 -0.51 9.32
CA GLY A 88 6.23 0.92 9.05
C GLY A 88 6.71 1.34 7.65
N ASN A 89 7.60 0.57 7.02
CA ASN A 89 8.04 0.82 5.64
C ASN A 89 6.99 0.40 4.61
N LEU A 90 6.19 -0.62 4.91
CA LEU A 90 5.16 -1.15 4.01
C LEU A 90 3.79 -0.53 4.26
N SER A 91 3.58 0.07 5.43
CA SER A 91 2.26 0.52 5.88
C SER A 91 1.56 1.45 4.90
N PHE A 92 2.28 2.42 4.34
CA PHE A 92 1.68 3.34 3.39
C PHE A 92 1.33 2.66 2.06
N MET A 93 2.20 1.79 1.53
CA MET A 93 1.92 1.05 0.30
C MET A 93 0.73 0.09 0.45
N ARG A 94 0.59 -0.53 1.63
CA ARG A 94 -0.53 -1.42 1.95
C ARG A 94 -1.82 -0.65 2.16
N LEU A 95 -1.76 0.46 2.90
CA LEU A 95 -2.89 1.36 3.12
C LEU A 95 -3.49 1.85 1.80
N LEU A 96 -2.65 2.37 0.90
CA LEU A 96 -3.12 2.89 -0.39
C LEU A 96 -3.86 1.82 -1.19
N LEU A 97 -3.36 0.58 -1.17
CA LEU A 97 -4.00 -0.54 -1.83
C LEU A 97 -5.30 -0.92 -1.11
N SER A 98 -5.26 -1.12 0.20
CA SER A 98 -6.37 -1.62 1.01
C SER A 98 -7.58 -0.67 1.04
N LEU A 99 -7.36 0.64 0.87
CA LEU A 99 -8.43 1.63 0.72
C LEU A 99 -9.33 1.34 -0.50
N ASN A 100 -8.90 0.53 -1.46
CA ASN A 100 -9.74 0.08 -2.57
C ASN A 100 -10.89 -0.83 -2.11
N TRP A 101 -10.71 -1.55 -1.00
CA TRP A 101 -11.70 -2.45 -0.41
C TRP A 101 -12.55 -1.79 0.69
N TRP A 102 -12.20 -0.57 1.14
CA TRP A 102 -12.91 0.10 2.24
C TRP A 102 -14.45 0.04 2.19
N PRO A 103 -15.12 0.25 1.03
CA PRO A 103 -16.58 0.20 0.95
C PRO A 103 -17.17 -1.19 1.25
N GLU A 104 -16.45 -2.24 0.90
CA GLU A 104 -16.88 -3.64 0.96
C GLU A 104 -16.27 -4.39 2.16
N ALA A 105 -15.27 -3.79 2.81
CA ALA A 105 -14.52 -4.39 3.88
C ALA A 105 -15.39 -4.68 5.12
N ASP A 106 -15.22 -5.86 5.70
CA ASP A 106 -15.84 -6.26 6.96
C ASP A 106 -15.19 -5.55 8.17
N ALA A 107 -15.69 -5.83 9.38
CA ALA A 107 -15.19 -5.20 10.60
C ALA A 107 -13.70 -5.51 10.88
N GLY A 108 -13.26 -6.75 10.67
CA GLY A 108 -11.88 -7.17 10.90
C GLY A 108 -10.93 -6.56 9.86
N GLU A 109 -11.34 -6.53 8.60
CA GLU A 109 -10.61 -5.90 7.52
C GLU A 109 -10.47 -4.39 7.74
N ARG A 110 -11.54 -3.71 8.16
CA ARG A 110 -11.51 -2.28 8.50
C ARG A 110 -10.55 -1.97 9.65
N VAL A 111 -10.51 -2.82 10.68
CA VAL A 111 -9.53 -2.68 11.77
C VAL A 111 -8.12 -2.72 11.22
N ARG A 112 -7.82 -3.69 10.34
CA ARG A 112 -6.48 -3.78 9.70
C ARG A 112 -6.13 -2.54 8.89
N ILE A 113 -7.08 -2.01 8.11
CA ILE A 113 -6.89 -0.78 7.32
C ILE A 113 -6.62 0.43 8.22
N VAL A 114 -7.35 0.53 9.34
CA VAL A 114 -7.16 1.58 10.34
C VAL A 114 -5.78 1.49 11.00
N GLU A 115 -5.31 0.29 11.35
CA GLU A 115 -3.97 0.10 11.91
C GLU A 115 -2.88 0.50 10.92
N GLU A 116 -3.02 0.15 9.64
CA GLU A 116 -2.07 0.61 8.62
C GLU A 116 -2.10 2.13 8.43
N ALA A 117 -3.28 2.75 8.53
CA ALA A 117 -3.40 4.21 8.52
C ALA A 117 -2.74 4.87 9.73
N ARG A 118 -2.90 4.31 10.93
CA ARG A 118 -2.20 4.77 12.14
C ARG A 118 -0.70 4.69 11.97
N MET A 119 -0.20 3.55 11.49
CA MET A 119 1.23 3.34 11.29
C MET A 119 1.79 4.27 10.21
N ALA A 120 1.13 4.36 9.04
CA ALA A 120 1.56 5.20 7.94
C ALA A 120 1.54 6.70 8.28
N ARG A 121 0.61 7.16 9.13
CA ARG A 121 0.59 8.53 9.65
C ARG A 121 1.87 8.87 10.40
N VAL A 122 2.42 7.91 11.14
CA VAL A 122 3.66 8.08 11.92
C VAL A 122 4.89 7.94 11.02
N THR A 123 4.95 6.89 10.20
CA THR A 123 6.17 6.56 9.43
C THR A 123 6.29 7.34 8.11
N HIS A 124 5.18 7.81 7.53
CA HIS A 124 5.11 8.49 6.23
C HIS A 124 4.30 9.79 6.30
N ARG A 125 4.40 10.53 7.41
CA ARG A 125 3.56 11.72 7.72
C ARG A 125 3.31 12.67 6.55
N ALA A 126 4.36 13.06 5.83
CA ALA A 126 4.25 14.02 4.72
C ALA A 126 3.41 13.44 3.56
N ALA A 127 3.71 12.20 3.14
CA ALA A 127 2.97 11.52 2.07
C ALA A 127 1.53 11.21 2.50
N PHE A 128 1.31 10.89 3.77
CA PHE A 128 -0.01 10.65 4.34
C PHE A 128 -0.90 11.91 4.27
N ILE A 129 -0.38 13.07 4.68
CA ILE A 129 -1.11 14.35 4.61
C ILE A 129 -1.43 14.72 3.16
N ASP A 130 -0.45 14.55 2.26
CA ASP A 130 -0.62 14.83 0.83
C ASP A 130 -1.71 13.94 0.20
N GLU A 131 -1.72 12.64 0.54
CA GLU A 131 -2.74 11.70 0.05
C GLU A 131 -4.13 11.99 0.62
N MET A 132 -4.23 12.40 1.89
CA MET A 132 -5.51 12.76 2.51
C MET A 132 -6.24 13.86 1.73
N GLN A 133 -5.50 14.78 1.10
CA GLN A 133 -6.06 15.85 0.29
C GLN A 133 -6.64 15.35 -1.04
N ARG A 134 -6.19 14.18 -1.51
CA ARG A 134 -6.55 13.63 -2.83
C ARG A 134 -7.50 12.45 -2.75
N ASN A 135 -7.54 11.77 -1.61
CA ASN A 135 -8.25 10.50 -1.45
C ASN A 135 -9.34 10.60 -0.37
N PRO A 136 -10.62 10.78 -0.77
CA PRO A 136 -11.74 10.91 0.16
C PRO A 136 -11.89 9.72 1.11
N ARG A 137 -11.47 8.52 0.70
CA ARG A 137 -11.55 7.32 1.55
C ARG A 137 -10.55 7.38 2.69
N LEU A 138 -9.33 7.86 2.41
CA LEU A 138 -8.34 8.08 3.46
C LEU A 138 -8.82 9.13 4.46
N TRP A 139 -9.53 10.16 3.99
CA TRP A 139 -10.17 11.14 4.87
C TRP A 139 -11.21 10.49 5.79
N THR A 140 -12.06 9.59 5.28
CA THR A 140 -13.01 8.83 6.10
C THR A 140 -12.31 8.00 7.17
N VAL A 141 -11.26 7.26 6.80
CA VAL A 141 -10.47 6.45 7.73
C VAL A 141 -9.80 7.33 8.79
N TRP A 142 -9.21 8.46 8.37
CA TRP A 142 -8.57 9.40 9.29
C TRP A 142 -9.56 9.98 10.30
N ARG A 143 -10.78 10.32 9.87
CA ARG A 143 -11.82 10.81 10.77
C ARG A 143 -12.17 9.78 11.84
N LEU A 144 -12.29 8.51 11.48
CA LEU A 144 -12.53 7.43 12.43
C LEU A 144 -11.38 7.30 13.43
N ILE A 145 -10.13 7.35 12.95
CA ILE A 145 -8.94 7.35 13.83
C ILE A 145 -9.02 8.51 14.82
N TYR A 146 -9.33 9.71 14.33
CA TYR A 146 -9.41 10.89 15.19
C TYR A 146 -10.51 10.77 16.25
N GLU A 147 -11.69 10.28 15.88
CA GLU A 147 -12.82 10.06 16.80
C GLU A 147 -12.51 8.98 17.86
N ILE A 148 -11.71 7.97 17.51
CA ILE A 148 -11.30 6.89 18.44
C ILE A 148 -10.17 7.36 19.35
N ASP A 149 -9.14 8.02 18.80
CA ASP A 149 -7.93 8.40 19.53
C ASP A 149 -8.14 9.65 20.39
N TYR A 150 -9.10 10.50 20.00
CA TYR A 150 -9.47 11.75 20.68
C TYR A 150 -10.99 11.81 20.88
N PRO A 151 -11.56 10.91 21.72
CA PRO A 151 -12.97 11.01 22.05
C PRO A 151 -13.19 12.39 22.67
N LYS A 152 -14.09 13.18 22.09
CA LYS A 152 -14.49 14.44 22.70
C LYS A 152 -14.91 14.12 24.12
N GLU A 153 -14.21 14.64 25.12
CA GLU A 153 -14.67 14.63 26.50
C GLU A 153 -16.10 15.17 26.44
N GLN A 154 -17.07 14.30 26.70
CA GLN A 154 -18.46 14.68 26.71
C GLN A 154 -18.58 15.77 27.75
N GLU A 155 -18.95 16.97 27.30
CA GLU A 155 -19.38 18.08 28.13
C GLU A 155 -20.18 17.55 29.33
N LYS A 156 -19.58 17.63 30.51
CA LYS A 156 -20.24 17.50 31.80
C LYS A 156 -19.83 18.68 32.66
#